data_AF-A0A356K941-F1
#
_entry.id   AF-A0A356K941-F1
#
_cell.length_a   1.000
_cell.length_b   1.000
_cell.length_c   1.000
_cell.angle_alpha   90.00
_cell.angle_beta   90.00
_cell.angle_gamma   90.00
#
_symmetry.space_group_name_H-M   'P 1'
#
loop_
_entity.id
_entity.type
_entity.pdbx_description
1 polymer ?
#
loop_
_entity_poly.entity_id
_entity_poly.type
_entity_poly.pdbx_seq_one_letter_code
_entity_poly.pdbx_strand_id
1 'polypeptide(L)'
;MNTIDFKDGIGDIVEVVGALDFDHRRDGIAPRRLPAWTRTQVPEGMDPMVRMPSGVRLRFNTNAERVGVHFLASAIAPSPERRRAINLNLECEGELWSASSLAGNTIVTDPDEPSGYRLVRGESDTVWFKDLPLRDKICEIWLPHNAFVE
;
A
#
# COMPACT_ATOMS: atom_id res chain seq x y z
N MET A 1 -14.57 5.63 -16.71
CA MET A 1 -13.59 4.98 -15.83
C MET A 1 -14.25 4.88 -14.48
N ASN A 2 -14.53 3.68 -13.98
CA ASN A 2 -15.16 3.53 -12.67
C ASN A 2 -14.06 3.65 -11.63
N THR A 3 -14.18 4.65 -10.76
CA THR A 3 -13.30 4.84 -9.61
C THR A 3 -14.12 4.56 -8.38
N ILE A 4 -13.55 3.83 -7.44
CA ILE A 4 -14.11 3.68 -6.10
C ILE A 4 -13.09 4.22 -5.12
N ASP A 5 -13.55 5.05 -4.19
CA ASP A 5 -12.76 5.37 -3.00
C ASP A 5 -12.65 4.10 -2.16
N PHE A 6 -11.43 3.75 -1.79
CA PHE A 6 -11.15 2.51 -1.09
C PHE A 6 -11.89 2.44 0.25
N LYS A 7 -12.06 3.57 0.96
CA LYS A 7 -12.79 3.61 2.24
C LYS A 7 -14.27 3.25 2.11
N ASP A 8 -14.85 3.52 0.93
CA ASP A 8 -16.26 3.29 0.65
C ASP A 8 -16.48 1.89 0.03
N GLY A 9 -15.42 1.26 -0.50
CA GLY A 9 -15.50 -0.03 -1.18
C GLY A 9 -15.09 -1.25 -0.35
N ILE A 10 -14.37 -1.06 0.78
CA ILE A 10 -13.94 -2.17 1.62
C ILE A 10 -15.14 -2.94 2.19
N GLY A 11 -15.07 -4.27 2.08
CA GLY A 11 -16.06 -5.18 2.67
C GLY A 11 -17.32 -5.37 1.82
N ASP A 12 -17.46 -4.61 0.73
CA ASP A 12 -18.52 -4.75 -0.26
C ASP A 12 -17.94 -5.20 -1.61
N ILE A 13 -17.16 -4.33 -2.25
CA ILE A 13 -16.63 -4.56 -3.60
C ILE A 13 -15.14 -4.91 -3.62
N VAL A 14 -14.40 -4.54 -2.57
CA VAL A 14 -13.00 -4.92 -2.37
C VAL A 14 -12.85 -5.62 -1.03
N GLU A 15 -12.40 -6.87 -1.06
CA GLU A 15 -11.98 -7.62 0.11
C GLU A 15 -10.52 -7.28 0.44
N VAL A 16 -10.20 -7.00 1.70
CA VAL A 16 -8.81 -6.78 2.14
C VAL A 16 -8.33 -8.03 2.87
N VAL A 17 -7.47 -8.80 2.22
CA VAL A 17 -6.95 -10.05 2.77
C VAL A 17 -5.63 -9.77 3.49
N GLY A 18 -5.52 -10.23 4.74
CA GLY A 18 -4.31 -10.09 5.57
C GLY A 18 -4.25 -8.82 6.43
N ALA A 19 -5.23 -7.91 6.31
CA ALA A 19 -5.41 -6.81 7.25
C ALA A 19 -6.33 -7.23 8.41
N LEU A 20 -6.00 -6.81 9.63
CA LEU A 20 -6.76 -7.08 10.86
C LEU A 20 -7.31 -5.81 11.53
N ASP A 21 -6.92 -4.64 11.03
CA ASP A 21 -7.36 -3.31 11.46
C ASP A 21 -6.95 -2.27 10.39
N PHE A 22 -7.43 -1.03 10.51
CA PHE A 22 -7.09 0.08 9.60
C PHE A 22 -6.76 1.36 10.38
N ASP A 23 -5.73 2.07 9.91
CA ASP A 23 -5.51 3.47 10.30
C ASP A 23 -6.31 4.39 9.37
N HIS A 24 -7.19 5.19 9.96
CA HIS A 24 -7.97 6.18 9.23
C HIS A 24 -7.20 7.48 9.17
N ARG A 25 -7.02 7.98 7.95
CA ARG A 25 -6.29 9.21 7.66
C ARG A 25 -7.25 10.16 6.94
N ARG A 26 -6.86 11.43 6.85
CA ARG A 26 -7.72 12.45 6.24
C ARG A 26 -8.05 12.10 4.78
N ASP A 27 -7.04 11.64 4.06
CA ASP A 27 -7.08 11.49 2.60
C ASP A 27 -6.99 10.02 2.15
N GLY A 28 -7.05 9.06 3.09
CA GLY A 28 -6.87 7.64 2.79
C GLY A 28 -7.04 6.73 4.00
N ILE A 29 -6.82 5.44 3.79
CA ILE A 29 -6.85 4.42 4.84
C ILE A 29 -5.68 3.46 4.67
N ALA A 30 -4.97 3.19 5.76
CA ALA A 30 -3.80 2.31 5.74
C ALA A 30 -4.13 0.98 6.45
N PRO A 31 -3.95 -0.18 5.79
CA PRO A 31 -4.20 -1.46 6.43
C PRO A 31 -3.14 -1.77 7.49
N ARG A 32 -3.57 -2.41 8.58
CA ARG A 32 -2.70 -2.90 9.66
C ARG A 32 -2.76 -4.41 9.73
N ARG A 33 -1.59 -5.02 9.95
CA ARG A 33 -1.46 -6.48 10.09
C ARG A 33 -1.71 -6.97 11.52
N LEU A 34 -1.79 -6.06 12.49
CA LEU A 34 -2.11 -6.39 13.87
C LEU A 34 -3.52 -5.87 14.21
N PRO A 35 -4.31 -6.60 15.01
CA PRO A 35 -5.64 -6.17 15.42
C PRO A 35 -5.61 -4.85 16.22
N ALA A 36 -6.76 -4.17 16.27
CA ALA A 36 -6.91 -2.88 16.96
C ALA A 36 -6.50 -2.92 18.44
N TRP A 37 -6.76 -4.02 19.14
CA TRP A 37 -6.45 -4.16 20.58
C TRP A 37 -4.93 -4.15 20.88
N THR A 38 -4.08 -4.36 19.88
CA THR A 38 -2.62 -4.36 20.04
C THR A 38 -2.03 -2.95 20.13
N ARG A 39 -2.78 -1.89 19.79
CA ARG A 39 -2.26 -0.52 19.65
C ARG A 39 -1.51 -0.01 20.88
N THR A 40 -2.00 -0.30 22.09
CA THR A 40 -1.37 0.14 23.34
C THR A 40 -0.20 -0.74 23.77
N GLN A 41 0.04 -1.86 23.08
CA GLN A 41 1.07 -2.84 23.39
C GLN A 41 2.28 -2.76 22.46
N VAL A 42 2.14 -2.09 21.30
CA VAL A 42 3.24 -1.93 20.34
C VAL A 42 4.23 -0.91 20.89
N PRO A 43 5.50 -1.28 21.12
CA PRO A 43 6.54 -0.34 21.50
C PRO A 43 6.72 0.73 20.41
N GLU A 44 6.98 1.97 20.78
CA GLU A 44 7.09 3.10 19.83
C GLU A 44 8.08 2.82 18.69
N GLY A 45 9.25 2.23 18.99
CA GLY A 45 10.25 1.87 17.99
C GLY A 45 9.83 0.77 16.99
N MET A 46 8.77 0.00 17.29
CA MET A 46 8.21 -1.03 16.41
C MET A 46 7.03 -0.54 15.58
N ASP A 47 6.44 0.61 15.92
CA ASP A 47 5.26 1.15 15.24
C ASP A 47 5.45 1.27 13.71
N PRO A 48 6.63 1.74 13.20
CA PRO A 48 6.89 1.73 11.77
C PRO A 48 6.89 0.32 11.17
N MET A 49 7.44 -0.70 11.83
CA MET A 49 7.47 -2.05 11.24
C MET A 49 6.06 -2.69 11.16
N VAL A 50 5.20 -2.37 12.12
CA VAL A 50 3.84 -2.91 12.21
C VAL A 50 2.93 -2.32 11.14
N ARG A 51 3.17 -1.08 10.72
CA ARG A 51 2.36 -0.37 9.70
C ARG A 51 2.65 -0.80 8.26
N MET A 52 3.75 -1.51 8.00
CA MET A 52 4.03 -1.99 6.64
C MET A 52 3.02 -3.09 6.26
N PRO A 53 2.37 -3.02 5.09
CA PRO A 53 1.28 -3.90 4.70
C PRO A 53 1.80 -5.19 4.04
N SER A 54 2.95 -5.70 4.48
CA SER A 54 3.58 -6.89 3.88
C SER A 54 2.65 -8.10 3.92
N GLY A 55 2.31 -8.64 2.75
CA GLY A 55 1.38 -9.77 2.61
C GLY A 55 -0.11 -9.38 2.63
N VAL A 56 -0.44 -8.10 2.81
CA VAL A 56 -1.80 -7.58 2.63
C VAL A 56 -2.09 -7.44 1.14
N ARG A 57 -3.29 -7.81 0.72
CA ARG A 57 -3.73 -7.68 -0.68
C ARG A 57 -5.19 -7.27 -0.80
N LEU A 58 -5.48 -6.55 -1.89
CA LEU A 58 -6.82 -6.10 -2.25
C LEU A 58 -7.41 -7.07 -3.26
N ARG A 59 -8.47 -7.79 -2.90
CA ARG A 59 -9.12 -8.78 -3.74
C ARG A 59 -10.46 -8.27 -4.25
N PHE A 60 -10.68 -8.37 -5.55
CA PHE A 60 -11.89 -7.87 -6.20
C PHE A 60 -12.18 -8.63 -7.50
N ASN A 61 -13.43 -8.53 -7.98
CA ASN A 61 -13.84 -9.04 -9.29
C ASN A 61 -13.86 -7.88 -10.30
N THR A 62 -13.35 -8.10 -11.51
CA THR A 62 -13.44 -7.12 -12.59
C THR A 62 -13.47 -7.79 -13.96
N ASN A 63 -14.11 -7.16 -14.94
CA ASN A 63 -13.96 -7.49 -16.35
C ASN A 63 -13.03 -6.53 -17.11
N ALA A 64 -12.40 -5.57 -16.43
CA ALA A 64 -11.63 -4.51 -17.08
C ALA A 64 -10.29 -5.00 -17.67
N GLU A 65 -9.88 -4.40 -18.79
CA GLU A 65 -8.56 -4.62 -19.42
C GLU A 65 -7.43 -3.80 -18.78
N ARG A 66 -7.80 -2.88 -17.88
CA ARG A 66 -6.84 -2.08 -17.11
C ARG A 66 -7.36 -1.82 -15.70
N VAL A 67 -6.46 -1.88 -14.73
CA VAL A 67 -6.74 -1.60 -13.33
C VAL A 67 -5.71 -0.59 -12.84
N GLY A 68 -6.18 0.45 -12.16
CA GLY A 68 -5.32 1.47 -11.55
C GLY A 68 -5.48 1.47 -10.04
N VAL A 69 -4.38 1.71 -9.32
CA VAL A 69 -4.40 1.92 -7.86
C VAL A 69 -3.78 3.28 -7.58
N HIS A 70 -4.59 4.15 -7.00
CA HIS A 70 -4.13 5.43 -6.47
C HIS A 70 -3.72 5.23 -5.01
N PHE A 71 -2.54 5.72 -4.63
CA PHE A 71 -2.00 5.56 -3.28
C PHE A 71 -1.02 6.68 -2.94
N LEU A 72 -0.86 6.94 -1.64
CA LEU A 72 0.28 7.68 -1.11
C LEU A 72 1.19 6.72 -0.36
N ALA A 73 2.41 6.53 -0.88
CA ALA A 73 3.40 5.72 -0.21
C ALA A 73 4.28 6.55 0.74
N SER A 74 4.73 5.94 1.84
CA SER A 74 5.83 6.48 2.66
C SER A 74 6.87 5.39 2.86
N ALA A 75 8.09 5.59 2.36
CA ALA A 75 9.16 4.61 2.52
C ALA A 75 10.32 5.16 3.36
N ILE A 76 10.98 4.26 4.09
CA ILE A 76 12.15 4.58 4.89
C ILE A 76 13.39 4.46 3.99
N ALA A 77 14.21 5.52 3.92
CA ALA A 77 15.45 5.52 3.16
C ALA A 77 16.44 6.58 3.70
N PRO A 78 17.75 6.45 3.45
CA PRO A 78 18.73 7.46 3.89
C PRO A 78 18.54 8.84 3.25
N SER A 79 17.92 8.90 2.07
CA SER A 79 17.51 10.13 1.41
C SER A 79 16.49 9.83 0.30
N PRO A 80 15.74 10.83 -0.22
CA PRO A 80 14.77 10.61 -1.29
C PRO A 80 15.39 9.97 -2.54
N GLU A 81 16.56 10.45 -2.96
CA GLU A 81 17.32 9.94 -4.11
C GLU A 81 17.90 8.53 -3.92
N ARG A 82 18.00 8.04 -2.68
CA ARG A 82 18.45 6.67 -2.37
C ARG A 82 17.30 5.69 -2.10
N ARG A 83 16.06 6.13 -2.27
CA ARG A 83 14.87 5.32 -1.99
C ARG A 83 14.70 4.24 -3.06
N ARG A 84 14.31 3.04 -2.62
CA ARG A 84 13.93 1.94 -3.52
C ARG A 84 12.54 2.21 -4.10
N ALA A 85 12.30 1.71 -5.30
CA ALA A 85 10.96 1.75 -5.89
C ALA A 85 9.93 1.03 -5.00
N ILE A 86 8.73 1.61 -4.94
CA ILE A 86 7.55 0.98 -4.37
C ILE A 86 7.04 0.01 -5.43
N ASN A 87 6.90 -1.28 -5.10
CA ASN A 87 6.41 -2.27 -6.06
C ASN A 87 5.03 -2.77 -5.62
N LEU A 88 4.10 -2.80 -6.57
CA LEU A 88 2.80 -3.41 -6.43
C LEU A 88 2.67 -4.51 -7.49
N ASN A 89 2.08 -5.63 -7.10
CA ASN A 89 1.80 -6.72 -8.03
C ASN A 89 0.30 -6.92 -8.13
N LEU A 90 -0.19 -7.11 -9.35
CA LEU A 90 -1.54 -7.59 -9.62
C LEU A 90 -1.43 -9.03 -10.05
N GLU A 91 -2.10 -9.92 -9.34
CA GLU A 91 -2.32 -11.30 -9.77
C GLU A 91 -3.77 -11.45 -10.21
N CYS A 92 -4.03 -12.02 -11.37
CA CYS A 92 -5.37 -12.42 -11.77
C CYS A 92 -5.33 -13.89 -12.22
N GLU A 93 -5.97 -14.77 -11.46
CA GLU A 93 -6.08 -16.21 -11.77
C GLU A 93 -4.73 -16.89 -12.09
N GLY A 94 -3.67 -16.51 -11.38
CA GLY A 94 -2.31 -17.07 -11.55
C GLY A 94 -1.44 -16.36 -12.58
N GLU A 95 -1.96 -15.37 -13.32
CA GLU A 95 -1.14 -14.48 -14.16
C GLU A 95 -0.69 -13.25 -13.36
N LEU A 96 0.55 -12.81 -13.55
CA LEU A 96 1.19 -11.76 -12.76
C LEU A 96 1.55 -10.53 -13.60
N TRP A 97 1.14 -9.36 -13.13
CA TRP A 97 1.58 -8.05 -13.60
C TRP A 97 2.26 -7.29 -12.46
N SER A 98 3.28 -6.52 -12.78
CA SER A 98 4.01 -5.68 -11.82
C SER A 98 3.98 -4.24 -12.26
N ALA A 99 3.83 -3.35 -11.28
CA ALA A 99 3.98 -1.91 -11.48
C ALA A 99 4.81 -1.32 -10.34
N SER A 100 5.52 -0.25 -10.63
CA SER A 100 6.37 0.40 -9.64
C SER A 100 6.23 1.92 -9.68
N SER A 101 6.51 2.56 -8.54
CA SER A 101 6.48 4.01 -8.39
C SER A 101 7.69 4.52 -7.62
N LEU A 102 8.16 5.69 -8.03
CA LEU A 102 9.15 6.51 -7.33
C LEU A 102 8.53 7.79 -6.72
N ALA A 103 7.20 7.88 -6.62
CA ALA A 103 6.51 8.94 -5.89
C ALA A 103 6.26 8.57 -4.41
N GLY A 104 5.71 9.51 -3.66
CA GLY A 104 5.41 9.38 -2.24
C GLY A 104 6.46 10.00 -1.30
N ASN A 105 6.17 9.90 -0.02
CA ASN A 105 7.00 10.45 1.05
C ASN A 105 8.26 9.61 1.27
N THR A 106 9.30 10.28 1.78
CA THR A 106 10.49 9.63 2.33
C THR A 106 10.62 9.92 3.82
N ILE A 107 10.69 8.87 4.63
CA ILE A 107 11.05 8.97 6.05
C ILE A 107 12.56 8.79 6.10
N VAL A 108 13.26 9.91 6.27
CA VAL A 108 14.72 9.94 6.34
C VAL A 108 15.16 9.63 7.76
N THR A 109 15.92 8.57 7.92
CA THR A 109 16.50 8.13 9.20
C THR A 109 18.02 8.23 9.14
N ASP A 110 18.62 8.76 10.20
CA ASP A 110 20.07 8.82 10.35
C ASP A 110 20.54 7.62 11.20
N PRO A 111 21.43 6.76 10.68
CA PRO A 111 22.04 5.69 11.49
C PRO A 111 22.75 6.19 12.75
N ASP A 112 23.28 7.43 12.73
CA ASP A 112 23.99 8.04 13.85
C ASP A 112 23.03 8.72 14.85
N GLU A 113 21.76 8.91 14.48
CA GLU A 113 20.70 9.43 15.36
C GLU A 113 19.45 8.51 15.32
N PRO A 114 19.49 7.34 15.99
CA PRO A 114 18.46 6.29 15.84
C PRO A 114 17.05 6.70 16.26
N SER A 115 16.93 7.73 17.11
CA SER A 115 15.65 8.30 17.55
C SER A 115 15.12 9.41 16.63
N GLY A 116 15.95 9.91 15.72
CA GLY A 116 15.62 11.01 14.82
C GLY A 116 15.06 10.51 13.49
N TYR A 117 13.99 11.16 13.02
CA TYR A 117 13.56 11.02 11.63
C TYR A 117 13.10 12.37 11.06
N ARG A 118 13.25 12.53 9.74
CA ARG A 118 12.75 13.66 8.99
C ARG A 118 11.82 13.19 7.88
N LEU A 119 10.57 13.67 7.91
CA LEU A 119 9.62 13.40 6.84
C LEU A 119 9.83 14.38 5.67
N VAL A 120 10.18 13.85 4.51
CA VAL A 120 10.15 14.56 3.22
C VAL A 120 8.84 14.20 2.53
N ARG A 121 7.95 15.17 2.39
CA ARG A 121 6.67 14.94 1.71
C ARG A 121 6.85 14.85 0.20
N GLY A 122 6.11 13.95 -0.41
CA GLY A 122 6.00 13.80 -1.86
C GLY A 122 4.54 13.65 -2.27
N GLU A 123 4.32 13.51 -3.57
CA GLU A 123 2.98 13.38 -4.15
C GLU A 123 2.48 11.93 -4.11
N SER A 124 1.16 11.77 -4.02
CA SER A 124 0.48 10.50 -4.33
C SER A 124 0.69 10.11 -5.79
N ASP A 125 0.50 8.84 -6.12
CA ASP A 125 0.63 8.34 -7.48
C ASP A 125 -0.45 7.32 -7.82
N THR A 126 -0.60 7.06 -9.12
CA THR A 126 -1.47 6.01 -9.63
C THR A 126 -0.66 5.08 -10.51
N VAL A 127 -0.46 3.84 -10.05
CA VAL A 127 0.09 2.78 -10.91
C VAL A 127 -1.02 2.15 -11.73
N TRP A 128 -0.70 1.73 -12.96
CA TRP A 128 -1.64 1.11 -13.88
C TRP A 128 -1.13 -0.26 -14.33
N PHE A 129 -1.96 -1.28 -14.16
CA PHE A 129 -1.83 -2.58 -14.79
C PHE A 129 -2.67 -2.57 -16.07
N LYS A 130 -2.10 -3.00 -17.20
CA LYS A 130 -2.69 -2.94 -18.53
C LYS A 130 -2.61 -4.31 -19.20
N ASP A 131 -3.35 -4.46 -20.30
CA ASP A 131 -3.37 -5.67 -21.11
C ASP A 131 -3.89 -6.89 -20.32
N LEU A 132 -4.87 -6.64 -19.44
CA LEU A 132 -5.56 -7.68 -18.71
C LEU A 132 -6.60 -8.37 -19.63
N PRO A 133 -6.89 -9.66 -19.45
CA PRO A 133 -7.93 -10.35 -20.23
C PRO A 133 -9.31 -9.70 -20.09
N LEU A 134 -10.00 -9.41 -21.22
CA LEU A 134 -11.37 -8.87 -21.26
C LEU A 134 -12.42 -9.95 -20.96
N ARG A 135 -12.49 -10.36 -19.70
CA ARG A 135 -13.46 -11.30 -19.13
C ARG A 135 -13.56 -11.08 -17.64
N ASP A 136 -14.63 -11.58 -17.04
CA ASP A 136 -14.73 -11.66 -15.58
C ASP A 136 -13.55 -12.48 -15.04
N LYS A 137 -12.93 -11.93 -14.00
CA LYS A 137 -11.77 -12.52 -13.32
C LYS A 137 -11.68 -11.99 -11.90
N ILE A 138 -11.15 -12.83 -11.02
CA ILE A 138 -10.77 -12.42 -9.67
C ILE A 138 -9.32 -11.97 -9.72
N CYS A 139 -9.07 -10.76 -9.23
CA CYS A 139 -7.74 -10.21 -9.14
C CYS A 139 -7.38 -9.85 -7.71
N GLU A 140 -6.10 -9.92 -7.39
CA GLU A 140 -5.50 -9.56 -6.11
C GLU A 140 -4.36 -8.58 -6.34
N ILE A 141 -4.43 -7.39 -5.73
CA ILE A 141 -3.33 -6.43 -5.71
C ILE A 141 -2.57 -6.60 -4.42
N TRP A 142 -1.34 -7.10 -4.52
CA TRP A 142 -0.40 -7.23 -3.43
C TRP A 142 0.23 -5.87 -3.10
N LEU A 143 0.03 -5.42 -1.86
CA LEU A 143 0.56 -4.16 -1.36
C LEU A 143 2.07 -4.25 -1.12
N PRO A 144 2.80 -3.11 -1.16
CA PRO A 144 4.25 -3.11 -1.08
C PRO A 144 4.74 -3.61 0.29
N HIS A 145 5.83 -4.38 0.28
CA HIS A 145 6.46 -4.87 1.50
C HIS A 145 7.42 -3.85 2.13
N ASN A 146 7.86 -2.84 1.37
CA ASN A 146 8.95 -1.92 1.73
C ASN A 146 8.47 -0.49 2.02
N ALA A 147 7.17 -0.26 2.14
CA ALA A 147 6.60 1.06 2.40
C ALA A 147 5.23 0.99 3.05
N PHE A 148 4.88 2.07 3.75
CA PHE A 148 3.51 2.37 4.12
C PHE A 148 2.72 2.77 2.88
N VAL A 149 1.43 2.44 2.85
CA VAL A 149 0.49 2.91 1.83
C VAL A 149 -0.81 3.32 2.49
N GLU A 150 -1.38 4.41 2.00
CA GLU A 150 -2.72 4.92 2.33
C GLU A 150 -3.45 5.37 1.05
#